data_AF-A0A4W6CAG0-F1
#
_entry.id   AF-A0A4W6CAG0-F1
#
_cell.length_a   1.000
_cell.length_b   1.000
_cell.length_c   1.000
_cell.angle_alpha   90.00
_cell.angle_beta   90.00
_cell.angle_gamma   90.00
#
_symmetry.space_group_name_H-M   'P 1'
#
loop_
_entity.id
_entity.type
_entity.pdbx_description
1 polymer ?
#
loop_
_entity_poly.entity_id
_entity_poly.type
_entity_poly.pdbx_seq_one_letter_code
_entity_poly.pdbx_strand_id
1 'polypeptide(L)'
;MKAAITHRLNRTWIASDTWSTSSGISAMQGIKLAGQVFGFISKRNEVPGFKDYVISMGNGSNNQDGSKQCLPSSCLANYIDQDESYNIYLAVQVIVDGLRRLLKCDNQKCERSANFTAFEVTVYNCSKTCEPGQELRLQHKGCCRECAPCASGEFSPGNGKCQYSSPKKNECWNKSDEFLGWTDPFIIFLCVLGVSGIIISIVFAILFLIYHSTPIVKAVGGYLCFLELFSLLACFCLTFSFVGIPTNLSYMFIHPELFISV
;
A
#
# COMPACT_ATOMS: atom_id res chain seq x y z
N MET A 1 8.23 4.18 -23.01
CA MET A 1 9.67 3.87 -23.13
C MET A 1 10.40 4.66 -24.21
N LYS A 2 9.88 4.78 -25.44
CA LYS A 2 10.51 5.59 -26.51
C LYS A 2 10.90 7.01 -26.08
N ALA A 3 10.00 7.75 -25.40
CA ALA A 3 10.31 9.08 -24.86
C ALA A 3 11.47 9.08 -23.85
N ALA A 4 11.59 8.03 -23.02
CA ALA A 4 12.70 7.90 -22.08
C ALA A 4 14.04 7.69 -22.78
N ILE A 5 14.04 6.98 -23.92
CA ILE A 5 15.23 6.83 -24.78
C ILE A 5 15.58 8.18 -25.42
N THR A 6 14.60 8.89 -25.98
CA THR A 6 14.79 10.20 -26.62
C THR A 6 15.37 11.24 -25.65
N HIS A 7 14.87 11.27 -24.41
CA HIS A 7 15.34 12.20 -23.38
C HIS A 7 16.50 11.66 -22.53
N ARG A 8 17.08 10.50 -22.89
CA ARG A 8 18.19 9.84 -22.16
C ARG A 8 17.96 9.75 -20.64
N LEU A 9 16.76 9.36 -20.25
CA LEU A 9 16.41 9.17 -18.84
C LEU A 9 17.01 7.86 -18.34
N ASN A 10 18.12 7.92 -17.60
CA ASN A 10 18.72 6.75 -16.96
C ASN A 10 18.01 6.45 -15.62
N ARG A 11 16.97 5.63 -15.65
CA ARG A 11 16.21 5.23 -14.46
C ARG A 11 16.06 3.70 -14.38
N THR A 12 15.79 3.21 -13.18
CA THR A 12 15.38 1.82 -12.99
C THR A 12 13.88 1.70 -13.25
N TRP A 13 13.50 0.80 -14.16
CA TRP A 13 12.13 0.51 -14.54
C TRP A 13 11.69 -0.81 -13.96
N ILE A 14 10.45 -0.87 -13.51
CA ILE A 14 9.80 -2.11 -13.10
C ILE A 14 8.70 -2.37 -14.13
N ALA A 15 8.85 -3.46 -14.89
CA ALA A 15 7.91 -3.87 -15.92
C ALA A 15 6.86 -4.82 -15.34
N SER A 16 5.60 -4.54 -15.67
CA SER A 16 4.49 -5.46 -15.42
C SER A 16 4.56 -6.64 -16.39
N ASP A 17 3.84 -7.70 -16.05
CA ASP A 17 3.64 -8.89 -16.88
C ASP A 17 3.40 -8.55 -18.36
N THR A 18 2.50 -7.61 -18.63
CA THR A 18 2.07 -7.20 -19.99
C THR A 18 3.19 -6.73 -20.93
N TRP A 19 4.27 -6.15 -20.41
CA TRP A 19 5.35 -5.62 -21.25
C TRP A 19 6.75 -6.10 -20.86
N SER A 20 6.85 -6.87 -19.78
CA SER A 20 8.07 -7.55 -19.35
C SER A 20 8.65 -8.48 -20.42
N THR A 21 7.80 -9.12 -21.24
CA THR A 21 8.21 -10.01 -22.33
C THR A 21 7.90 -9.50 -23.72
N SER A 22 7.55 -8.23 -23.85
CA SER A 22 7.22 -7.67 -25.16
C SER A 22 8.47 -7.66 -26.06
N SER A 23 8.45 -8.46 -27.12
CA SER A 23 9.50 -8.49 -28.13
C SER A 23 9.69 -7.12 -28.78
N GLY A 24 8.59 -6.37 -28.94
CA GLY A 24 8.60 -5.00 -29.46
C GLY A 24 9.32 -3.99 -28.56
N ILE A 25 9.35 -4.20 -27.24
CA ILE A 25 10.11 -3.35 -26.30
C ILE A 25 11.56 -3.82 -26.19
N SER A 26 11.80 -5.13 -26.12
CA SER A 26 13.15 -5.69 -26.10
C SER A 26 13.93 -5.38 -27.39
N ALA A 27 13.24 -5.25 -28.52
CA ALA A 27 13.84 -4.92 -29.82
C ALA A 27 14.02 -3.40 -30.04
N MET A 28 13.61 -2.54 -29.11
CA MET A 28 13.79 -1.08 -29.29
C MET A 28 15.27 -0.71 -29.29
N GLN A 29 15.68 0.00 -30.34
CA GLN A 29 17.04 0.50 -30.47
C GLN A 29 17.31 1.53 -29.36
N GLY A 30 18.40 1.32 -28.61
CA GLY A 30 18.75 2.22 -27.50
C GLY A 30 17.99 1.98 -26.20
N ILE A 31 17.30 0.84 -26.02
CA ILE A 31 16.63 0.49 -24.75
C ILE A 31 17.55 0.58 -23.53
N LYS A 32 18.85 0.27 -23.71
CA LYS A 32 19.89 0.38 -22.67
C LYS A 32 20.11 1.83 -22.19
N LEU A 33 19.75 2.83 -23.00
CA LEU A 33 19.84 4.25 -22.62
C LEU A 33 18.74 4.67 -21.65
N ALA A 34 17.64 3.91 -21.57
CA ALA A 34 16.56 4.15 -20.62
C ALA A 34 16.92 3.65 -19.19
N GLY A 35 17.99 2.87 -19.03
CA GLY A 35 18.41 2.29 -17.76
C GLY A 35 18.00 0.83 -17.57
N GLN A 36 18.08 0.34 -16.33
CA GLN A 36 17.84 -1.07 -16.00
C GLN A 36 16.34 -1.36 -15.90
N VAL A 37 15.90 -2.53 -16.38
CA VAL A 37 14.49 -2.95 -16.37
C VAL A 37 14.37 -4.27 -15.64
N PHE A 38 13.54 -4.33 -14.61
CA PHE A 38 13.17 -5.57 -13.91
C PHE A 38 11.75 -5.94 -14.27
N GLY A 39 11.56 -7.10 -14.90
CA GLY A 39 10.24 -7.63 -15.22
C GLY A 39 9.79 -8.69 -14.23
N PHE A 40 8.49 -8.68 -13.91
CA PHE A 40 7.83 -9.80 -13.24
C PHE A 40 6.95 -10.53 -14.23
N ILE A 41 6.98 -11.85 -14.20
CA ILE A 41 6.18 -12.68 -15.08
C ILE A 41 5.50 -13.79 -14.29
N SER A 42 4.23 -14.03 -14.61
CA SER A 42 3.49 -15.17 -14.11
C SER A 42 4.09 -16.48 -14.63
N LYS A 43 3.92 -17.56 -13.88
CA LYS A 43 4.49 -18.86 -14.25
C LYS A 43 3.90 -19.32 -15.59
N ARG A 44 4.77 -19.45 -16.62
CA ARG A 44 4.40 -19.97 -17.94
C ARG A 44 4.34 -21.48 -17.94
N ASN A 45 3.29 -22.05 -18.50
CA ASN A 45 3.23 -23.46 -18.88
C ASN A 45 2.79 -23.57 -20.34
N GLU A 46 3.25 -24.61 -21.05
CA GLU A 46 2.81 -24.90 -22.41
C GLU A 46 1.45 -25.61 -22.40
N VAL A 47 0.58 -25.25 -23.35
CA VAL A 47 -0.62 -26.03 -23.63
C VAL A 47 -0.21 -27.22 -24.51
N PRO A 48 -0.37 -28.46 -24.04
CA PRO A 48 0.09 -29.64 -24.77
C PRO A 48 -0.64 -29.76 -26.13
N GLY A 49 0.13 -29.93 -27.21
CA GLY A 49 -0.39 -30.12 -28.57
C GLY A 49 -0.98 -28.87 -29.26
N PHE A 50 -1.06 -27.72 -28.58
CA PHE A 50 -1.65 -26.52 -29.16
C PHE A 50 -0.83 -25.95 -30.32
N LYS A 51 0.51 -25.98 -30.20
CA LYS A 51 1.42 -25.53 -31.25
C LYS A 51 1.26 -26.36 -32.53
N ASP A 52 1.21 -27.68 -32.38
CA ASP A 52 1.04 -28.61 -33.51
C ASP A 52 -0.34 -28.43 -34.17
N TYR A 53 -1.38 -28.20 -33.36
CA TYR A 53 -2.72 -27.88 -33.84
C TYR A 53 -2.74 -26.61 -34.70
N VAL A 54 -2.14 -25.52 -34.24
CA VAL A 54 -2.07 -24.25 -35.00
C VAL A 54 -1.28 -24.43 -36.30
N ILE A 55 -0.17 -25.16 -36.26
CA ILE A 55 0.64 -25.47 -37.45
C ILE A 55 -0.17 -26.31 -38.45
N SER A 56 -0.93 -27.30 -37.97
CA SER A 56 -1.76 -28.15 -38.83
C SER A 56 -2.91 -27.39 -39.50
N MET A 57 -3.47 -26.37 -38.84
CA MET A 57 -4.59 -25.57 -39.36
C MET A 57 -4.19 -24.76 -40.59
N GLY A 58 -2.97 -24.20 -40.62
CA GLY A 58 -2.52 -23.39 -41.75
C GLY A 58 -2.11 -24.20 -42.99
N ASN A 59 -2.06 -25.53 -42.93
CA ASN A 59 -1.85 -26.38 -44.10
C ASN A 59 -3.17 -26.70 -44.86
N GLY A 60 -4.33 -26.29 -44.33
CA GLY A 60 -5.66 -26.59 -44.89
C GLY A 60 -6.33 -25.49 -45.72
N SER A 61 -5.85 -24.24 -45.68
CA SER A 61 -6.49 -23.13 -46.42
C SER A 61 -5.90 -22.95 -47.82
N ASN A 62 -6.48 -23.65 -48.79
CA ASN A 62 -6.50 -23.17 -50.17
C ASN A 62 -7.73 -22.27 -50.36
N ASN A 63 -7.45 -21.03 -50.79
CA ASN A 63 -8.33 -20.02 -51.39
C ASN A 63 -8.91 -18.87 -50.54
N GLN A 64 -8.49 -17.68 -50.99
CA GLN A 64 -9.26 -16.46 -51.21
C GLN A 64 -10.03 -15.86 -50.03
N ASP A 65 -9.33 -15.06 -49.22
CA ASP A 65 -9.80 -13.70 -48.94
C ASP A 65 -8.63 -12.78 -48.58
N GLY A 66 -8.69 -11.55 -49.05
CA GLY A 66 -7.58 -10.59 -49.10
C GLY A 66 -7.28 -9.89 -47.78
N SER A 67 -6.78 -10.62 -46.77
CA SER A 67 -6.03 -10.01 -45.66
C SER A 67 -4.62 -10.61 -45.55
N LYS A 68 -3.64 -9.84 -46.01
CA LYS A 68 -2.22 -10.16 -45.77
C LYS A 68 -1.91 -9.93 -44.30
N GLN A 69 -1.70 -11.00 -43.52
CA GLN A 69 -0.64 -11.07 -42.51
C GLN A 69 -0.48 -12.50 -41.94
N CYS A 70 0.68 -13.09 -42.26
CA CYS A 70 1.21 -14.44 -41.92
C CYS A 70 0.85 -15.57 -42.90
N LEU A 71 1.69 -15.72 -43.94
CA LEU A 71 1.54 -16.67 -45.06
C LEU A 71 2.42 -17.95 -44.95
N PRO A 72 2.92 -18.32 -43.76
CA PRO A 72 3.01 -19.75 -43.47
C PRO A 72 2.56 -20.10 -42.04
N SER A 73 1.97 -21.29 -41.89
CA SER A 73 1.59 -21.93 -40.61
C SER A 73 2.71 -21.91 -39.55
N SER A 74 3.97 -21.94 -39.98
CA SER A 74 5.15 -21.85 -39.11
C SER A 74 5.38 -20.47 -38.48
N CYS A 75 4.89 -19.38 -39.09
CA CYS A 75 5.02 -18.02 -38.54
C CYS A 75 4.03 -17.79 -37.40
N LEU A 76 2.80 -18.28 -37.55
CA LEU A 76 1.75 -18.19 -36.51
C LEU A 76 2.22 -18.82 -35.19
N ALA A 77 2.95 -19.93 -35.26
CA ALA A 77 3.51 -20.59 -34.09
C ALA A 77 4.48 -19.71 -33.28
N ASN A 78 5.11 -18.71 -33.89
CA ASN A 78 6.01 -17.77 -33.21
C ASN A 78 5.28 -16.57 -32.57
N TYR A 79 4.02 -16.35 -32.95
CA TYR A 79 3.16 -15.30 -32.39
C TYR A 79 2.16 -15.83 -31.35
N ILE A 80 2.18 -17.14 -31.06
CA ILE A 80 1.39 -17.70 -29.97
C ILE A 80 1.92 -17.09 -28.66
N ASP A 81 1.13 -16.19 -28.09
CA ASP A 81 1.37 -15.73 -26.74
C ASP A 81 1.02 -16.88 -25.78
N GLN A 82 2.08 -17.47 -25.23
CA GLN A 82 1.99 -18.65 -24.39
C GLN A 82 1.27 -18.36 -23.06
N ASP A 83 1.33 -17.12 -22.58
CA ASP A 83 0.67 -16.71 -21.33
C ASP A 83 -0.84 -16.62 -21.52
N GLU A 84 -1.26 -15.91 -22.57
CA GLU A 84 -2.67 -15.77 -22.92
C GLU A 84 -3.29 -17.13 -23.27
N SER A 85 -2.59 -17.94 -24.06
CA SER A 85 -3.08 -19.26 -24.47
C SER A 85 -3.28 -20.21 -23.29
N TYR A 86 -2.35 -20.20 -22.33
CA TYR A 86 -2.45 -21.06 -21.14
C TYR A 86 -3.53 -20.59 -20.18
N ASN A 87 -3.70 -19.28 -19.99
CA ASN A 87 -4.77 -18.73 -19.16
C ASN A 87 -6.16 -19.08 -19.72
N ILE A 88 -6.33 -18.99 -21.04
CA ILE A 88 -7.57 -19.40 -21.71
C ILE A 88 -7.78 -20.92 -21.55
N TYR A 89 -6.74 -21.73 -21.74
CA TYR A 89 -6.80 -23.18 -21.55
C TYR A 89 -7.25 -23.55 -20.12
N LEU A 90 -6.68 -22.91 -19.11
CA LEU A 90 -7.09 -23.11 -17.71
C LEU A 90 -8.53 -22.70 -17.46
N ALA A 91 -8.96 -21.55 -17.99
CA ALA A 91 -10.35 -21.10 -17.82
C ALA A 91 -11.34 -22.12 -18.42
N VAL A 92 -11.06 -22.61 -19.62
CA VAL A 92 -11.87 -23.66 -20.26
C VAL A 92 -11.83 -24.95 -19.44
N GLN A 93 -10.67 -25.35 -18.94
CA GLN A 93 -10.52 -26.56 -18.13
C GLN A 93 -11.35 -26.50 -16.84
N VAL A 94 -11.37 -25.35 -16.16
CA VAL A 94 -12.19 -25.14 -14.96
C VAL A 94 -13.68 -25.25 -15.28
N ILE A 95 -14.11 -24.68 -16.41
CA ILE A 95 -15.50 -24.79 -16.86
C ILE A 95 -15.85 -26.25 -17.18
N VAL A 96 -14.98 -26.97 -17.89
CA VAL A 96 -15.17 -28.39 -18.22
C VAL A 96 -15.26 -29.26 -16.96
N ASP A 97 -14.38 -29.05 -15.99
CA ASP A 97 -14.40 -29.79 -14.73
C ASP A 97 -15.64 -29.45 -13.90
N GLY A 98 -16.06 -28.18 -13.90
CA GLY A 98 -17.32 -27.74 -13.30
C GLY A 98 -18.52 -28.44 -13.94
N LEU A 99 -18.60 -28.44 -15.26
CA LEU A 99 -19.66 -29.12 -16.02
C LEU A 99 -19.64 -30.64 -15.79
N ARG A 100 -18.46 -31.27 -15.75
CA ARG A 100 -18.32 -32.71 -15.49
C ARG A 100 -18.90 -33.09 -14.13
N ARG A 101 -18.63 -32.28 -13.10
CA ARG A 101 -19.20 -32.47 -11.76
C ARG A 101 -20.70 -32.24 -11.73
N LEU A 102 -21.18 -31.19 -12.40
CA LEU A 102 -22.61 -30.85 -12.44
C LEU A 102 -23.45 -31.89 -13.19
N LEU A 103 -22.96 -32.36 -14.35
CA LEU A 103 -23.64 -33.32 -15.21
C LEU A 103 -23.38 -34.78 -14.81
N LYS A 104 -22.62 -35.02 -13.74
CA LYS A 104 -22.15 -36.35 -13.30
C LYS A 104 -21.63 -37.19 -14.48
N CYS A 105 -20.89 -36.56 -15.38
CA CYS A 105 -20.40 -37.23 -16.58
C CYS A 105 -19.36 -38.29 -16.21
N ASP A 106 -19.57 -39.52 -16.66
CA ASP A 106 -18.51 -40.52 -16.79
C ASP A 106 -17.86 -40.39 -18.18
N ASN A 107 -16.71 -41.04 -18.40
CA ASN A 107 -15.90 -40.94 -19.63
C ASN A 107 -16.66 -41.29 -20.94
N GLN A 108 -17.89 -41.79 -20.88
CA GLN A 108 -18.69 -42.19 -22.04
C GLN A 108 -20.10 -41.58 -22.10
N LYS A 109 -20.71 -41.15 -20.98
CA LYS A 109 -22.10 -40.66 -20.95
C LYS A 109 -22.30 -39.60 -19.86
N CYS A 110 -23.15 -38.61 -20.17
CA CYS A 110 -23.57 -37.55 -19.25
C CYS A 110 -25.07 -37.63 -19.01
N GLU A 111 -25.51 -37.54 -17.76
CA GLU A 111 -26.92 -37.50 -17.40
C GLU A 111 -27.41 -36.05 -17.49
N ARG A 112 -28.03 -35.69 -18.63
CA ARG A 112 -28.54 -34.33 -18.86
C ARG A 112 -29.78 -34.07 -17.99
N SER A 113 -29.60 -33.75 -16.72
CA SER A 113 -30.71 -33.26 -15.89
C SER A 113 -31.01 -31.81 -16.25
N ALA A 114 -32.10 -31.53 -16.97
CA ALA A 114 -32.42 -30.18 -17.49
C ALA A 114 -32.85 -29.15 -16.42
N ASN A 115 -32.88 -29.51 -15.13
CA ASN A 115 -33.26 -28.62 -14.04
C ASN A 115 -32.03 -28.26 -13.20
N PHE A 116 -31.28 -27.25 -13.64
CA PHE A 116 -30.23 -26.64 -12.83
C PHE A 116 -30.78 -25.38 -12.18
N THR A 117 -30.85 -25.36 -10.85
CA THR A 117 -30.89 -24.09 -10.13
C THR A 117 -29.53 -23.41 -10.36
N ALA A 118 -29.53 -22.13 -10.71
CA ALA A 118 -28.29 -21.36 -10.82
C ALA A 118 -27.52 -21.53 -9.50
N PHE A 119 -26.31 -22.10 -9.57
CA PHE A 119 -25.46 -22.22 -8.41
C PHE A 119 -25.00 -20.80 -8.09
N GLU A 120 -25.65 -20.15 -7.13
CA GLU A 120 -25.13 -18.94 -6.55
C GLU A 120 -23.78 -19.33 -5.95
N VAL A 121 -22.70 -18.86 -6.58
CA VAL A 121 -21.37 -18.99 -6.03
C VAL A 121 -21.40 -18.11 -4.78
N THR A 122 -21.75 -18.72 -3.65
CA THR A 122 -21.45 -18.15 -2.36
C THR A 122 -19.95 -17.92 -2.40
N VAL A 123 -19.56 -16.64 -2.50
CA VAL A 123 -18.17 -16.22 -2.29
C VAL A 123 -17.73 -17.00 -1.06
N TYR A 124 -16.75 -17.90 -1.21
CA TYR A 124 -16.31 -18.78 -0.12
C TYR A 124 -16.14 -17.88 1.10
N ASN A 125 -17.10 -17.95 2.02
CA ASN A 125 -17.20 -16.97 3.09
C ASN A 125 -16.10 -17.35 4.06
N CYS A 126 -14.90 -16.85 3.84
CA CYS A 126 -13.74 -17.06 4.71
C CYS A 126 -13.82 -16.20 5.97
N SER A 127 -15.05 -16.01 6.45
CA SER A 127 -15.36 -15.56 7.79
C SER A 127 -15.27 -16.76 8.73
N LYS A 128 -14.04 -17.14 9.09
CA LYS A 128 -13.82 -18.05 10.22
C LYS A 128 -13.90 -17.24 11.52
N THR A 129 -14.73 -17.68 12.46
CA THR A 129 -14.71 -17.15 13.83
C THR A 129 -13.67 -17.93 14.62
N CYS A 130 -12.65 -17.26 15.13
CA CYS A 130 -11.60 -17.91 15.91
C CYS A 130 -11.99 -18.04 17.39
N GLU A 131 -11.44 -19.06 18.06
CA GLU A 131 -11.63 -19.29 19.49
C GLU A 131 -10.91 -18.21 20.32
N PRO A 132 -11.32 -17.98 21.59
CA PRO A 132 -10.66 -17.01 22.45
C PRO A 132 -9.17 -17.32 22.60
N GLY A 133 -8.32 -16.30 22.42
CA GLY A 133 -6.85 -16.41 22.41
C GLY A 133 -6.21 -16.53 21.02
N GLN A 134 -7.00 -16.48 19.94
CA GLN A 134 -6.51 -16.53 18.56
C GLN A 134 -6.86 -15.25 17.77
N GLU A 135 -5.97 -14.83 16.86
CA GLU A 135 -6.22 -13.78 15.87
C GLU A 135 -6.40 -14.34 14.46
N LEU A 136 -7.15 -13.61 13.62
CA LEU A 136 -7.23 -13.90 12.20
C LEU A 136 -6.01 -13.30 11.47
N ARG A 137 -5.12 -14.17 11.00
CA ARG A 137 -3.97 -13.77 10.20
C ARG A 137 -4.20 -14.11 8.72
N LEU A 138 -3.86 -13.18 7.84
CA LEU A 138 -3.93 -13.41 6.39
C LEU A 138 -2.86 -14.43 5.97
N GLN A 139 -3.26 -15.51 5.32
CA GLN A 139 -2.33 -16.50 4.79
C GLN A 139 -1.47 -15.86 3.70
N HIS A 140 -0.16 -16.13 3.71
CA HIS A 140 0.81 -15.53 2.78
C HIS A 140 0.54 -15.87 1.30
N LYS A 141 -0.33 -16.86 1.01
CA LYS A 141 -0.73 -17.28 -0.35
C LYS A 141 -2.22 -17.66 -0.48
N GLY A 142 -3.09 -17.18 0.40
CA GLY A 142 -4.52 -17.54 0.40
C GLY A 142 -5.44 -16.33 0.49
N CYS A 143 -6.64 -16.44 -0.10
CA CYS A 143 -7.70 -15.42 0.02
C CYS A 143 -8.38 -15.44 1.42
N CYS A 144 -8.05 -16.45 2.24
CA CYS A 144 -8.70 -16.74 3.51
C CYS A 144 -7.77 -16.50 4.69
N ARG A 145 -8.33 -15.97 5.78
CA ARG A 145 -7.62 -15.77 7.04
C ARG A 145 -7.63 -17.08 7.83
N GLU A 146 -6.50 -17.39 8.47
CA GLU A 146 -6.35 -18.53 9.38
C GLU A 146 -6.21 -18.03 10.82
N CYS A 147 -6.65 -18.85 11.78
CA CYS A 147 -6.52 -18.55 13.19
C CYS A 147 -5.09 -18.86 13.66
N ALA A 148 -4.38 -17.85 14.15
CA ALA A 148 -3.07 -17.98 14.75
C ALA A 148 -3.14 -17.60 16.24
N PRO A 149 -2.34 -18.21 17.12
CA PRO A 149 -2.30 -17.84 18.53
C PRO A 149 -1.77 -16.41 18.70
N CYS A 150 -2.37 -15.64 19.62
CA CYS A 150 -1.90 -14.29 19.97
C CYS A 150 -0.48 -14.30 20.55
N ALA A 151 0.24 -13.19 20.38
CA ALA A 151 1.56 -13.00 20.97
C ALA A 151 1.52 -13.00 22.51
N SER A 152 2.65 -13.29 23.15
CA SER A 152 2.76 -13.34 24.61
C SER A 152 2.40 -11.99 25.24
N GLY A 153 1.34 -11.94 26.06
CA GLY A 153 0.82 -10.72 26.69
C GLY A 153 -0.51 -10.22 26.11
N GLU A 154 -1.00 -10.84 25.04
CA GLU A 154 -2.25 -10.47 24.37
C GLU A 154 -3.31 -11.57 24.50
N PHE A 155 -4.59 -11.17 24.51
CA PHE A 155 -5.74 -12.05 24.55
C PHE A 155 -6.83 -11.53 23.61
N SER A 156 -7.46 -12.44 22.85
CA SER A 156 -8.63 -12.12 22.03
C SER A 156 -9.88 -12.78 22.62
N PRO A 157 -10.98 -12.05 22.89
CA PRO A 157 -12.22 -12.64 23.37
C PRO A 157 -13.05 -13.33 22.26
N GLY A 158 -12.44 -13.73 21.14
CA GLY A 158 -13.10 -14.41 20.01
C GLY A 158 -13.54 -13.48 18.86
N ASN A 159 -13.20 -12.18 18.94
CA ASN A 159 -13.44 -11.21 17.85
C ASN A 159 -12.33 -11.20 16.79
N GLY A 160 -11.36 -12.11 16.87
CA GLY A 160 -10.32 -12.27 15.85
C GLY A 160 -9.26 -11.17 15.80
N LYS A 161 -9.27 -10.25 16.78
CA LYS A 161 -8.24 -9.24 17.02
C LYS A 161 -7.65 -9.47 18.41
N CYS A 162 -6.33 -9.58 18.51
CA CYS A 162 -5.66 -9.62 19.81
C CYS A 162 -5.69 -8.22 20.44
N GLN A 163 -6.07 -8.16 21.71
CA GLN A 163 -5.95 -6.96 22.53
C GLN A 163 -4.99 -7.25 23.68
N TYR A 164 -4.28 -6.22 24.15
CA TYR A 164 -3.38 -6.37 25.29
C TYR A 164 -4.21 -6.66 26.55
N SER A 165 -3.93 -7.78 27.22
CA SER A 165 -4.69 -8.21 28.40
C SER A 165 -3.79 -8.26 29.63
N SER A 166 -4.38 -7.98 30.79
CA SER A 166 -3.69 -8.02 32.08
C SER A 166 -3.05 -9.40 32.34
N PRO A 167 -2.04 -9.51 33.23
CA PRO A 167 -1.41 -10.79 33.61
C PRO A 167 -2.39 -11.87 34.10
N LYS A 168 -3.62 -11.49 34.48
CA LYS A 168 -4.71 -12.37 34.92
C LYS A 168 -5.81 -12.63 33.87
N LYS A 169 -5.59 -12.32 32.59
CA LYS A 169 -6.37 -12.78 31.42
C LYS A 169 -7.91 -12.65 31.45
N ASN A 170 -8.48 -11.74 32.26
CA ASN A 170 -9.94 -11.67 32.40
C ASN A 170 -10.60 -10.39 31.88
N GLU A 171 -9.85 -9.30 31.64
CA GLU A 171 -10.43 -8.06 31.10
C GLU A 171 -9.43 -7.32 30.19
N CYS A 172 -9.97 -6.66 29.15
CA CYS A 172 -9.22 -5.79 28.25
C CYS A 172 -9.24 -4.37 28.81
N TRP A 173 -8.07 -3.78 29.06
CA TRP A 173 -8.00 -2.36 29.39
C TRP A 173 -8.07 -1.54 28.10
N ASN A 174 -8.90 -0.50 28.08
CA ASN A 174 -8.79 0.54 27.06
C ASN A 174 -7.36 1.06 27.09
N LYS A 175 -6.72 1.11 25.93
CA LYS A 175 -5.39 1.68 25.76
C LYS A 175 -5.42 3.10 26.30
N SER A 176 -4.82 3.32 27.47
CA SER A 176 -4.42 4.65 27.88
C SER A 176 -3.39 5.05 26.84
N ASP A 177 -3.73 5.99 25.97
CA ASP A 177 -2.70 6.69 25.22
C ASP A 177 -1.66 7.15 26.24
N GLU A 178 -0.39 6.90 25.95
CA GLU A 178 0.75 7.32 26.76
C GLU A 178 0.81 8.85 26.67
N PHE A 179 -0.13 9.50 27.35
CA PHE A 179 -0.01 10.90 27.68
C PHE A 179 1.16 10.98 28.65
N LEU A 180 2.22 11.71 28.28
CA LEU A 180 3.17 12.21 29.27
C LEU A 180 2.35 12.95 30.30
N GLY A 181 2.17 12.32 31.46
CA GLY A 181 1.35 12.85 32.52
C GLY A 181 2.00 14.12 33.04
N TRP A 182 1.20 15.05 33.57
CA TRP A 182 1.72 16.20 34.33
C TRP A 182 2.61 15.79 35.52
N THR A 183 2.64 14.49 35.84
CA THR A 183 3.42 13.86 36.90
C THR A 183 4.79 13.36 36.42
N ASP A 184 5.08 13.39 35.12
CA ASP A 184 6.38 12.97 34.60
C ASP A 184 7.48 13.98 34.96
N PRO A 185 8.61 13.55 35.54
CA PRO A 185 9.69 14.45 35.98
C PRO A 185 10.29 15.24 34.82
N PHE A 186 10.25 14.68 33.60
CA PHE A 186 10.69 15.35 32.38
C PHE A 186 9.82 16.57 32.04
N ILE A 187 8.50 16.45 32.19
CA ILE A 187 7.55 17.55 31.95
C ILE A 187 7.71 18.64 32.99
N ILE A 188 7.86 18.26 34.26
CA ILE A 188 8.08 19.22 35.36
C ILE A 188 9.37 20.03 35.11
N PHE A 189 10.44 19.36 34.71
CA PHE A 189 11.70 20.02 34.38
C PHE A 189 11.56 21.01 33.21
N LEU A 190 10.88 20.62 32.13
CA LEU A 190 10.62 21.50 30.99
C LEU A 190 9.75 22.70 31.36
N CYS A 191 8.74 22.52 32.21
CA CYS A 191 7.90 23.61 32.72
C CYS A 191 8.70 24.62 33.54
N VAL A 192 9.58 24.15 34.44
CA VAL A 192 10.44 25.02 35.25
C VAL A 192 11.39 25.84 34.37
N LEU A 193 12.03 25.19 33.39
CA LEU A 193 12.87 25.88 32.42
C LEU A 193 12.09 26.90 31.58
N GLY A 194 10.89 26.54 31.10
CA GLY A 194 10.01 27.42 30.34
C GLY A 194 9.61 28.67 31.13
N VAL A 195 9.15 28.51 32.38
CA VAL A 195 8.78 29.63 33.26
C VAL A 195 9.99 30.54 33.53
N SER A 196 11.18 29.96 33.76
CA SER A 196 12.40 30.76 33.94
C SER A 196 12.76 31.58 32.70
N GLY A 197 12.62 30.99 31.50
CA GLY A 197 12.86 31.66 30.22
C GLY A 197 11.89 32.81 29.94
N ILE A 198 10.61 32.66 30.31
CA ILE A 198 9.61 33.73 30.22
C ILE A 198 9.97 34.89 31.14
N ILE A 199 10.33 34.62 32.40
CA ILE A 199 10.71 35.65 33.37
C ILE A 199 11.93 36.43 32.86
N ILE A 200 12.97 35.73 32.40
CA ILE A 200 14.19 36.35 31.86
C ILE A 200 13.85 37.20 30.62
N SER A 201 13.04 36.68 29.70
CA SER A 201 12.64 37.41 28.49
C SER A 201 11.86 38.70 28.80
N ILE A 202 10.96 38.65 29.79
CA ILE A 202 10.21 39.83 30.25
C ILE A 202 11.14 40.87 30.88
N VAL A 203 12.10 40.44 31.71
CA VAL A 203 13.09 41.35 32.31
C VAL A 203 13.92 42.05 31.23
N PHE A 204 14.42 41.29 30.24
CA PHE A 204 15.13 41.89 29.10
C PHE A 204 14.24 42.84 28.32
N ALA A 205 12.99 42.46 27.99
CA ALA A 205 12.07 43.34 27.29
C ALA A 205 11.83 44.67 28.04
N ILE A 206 11.64 44.63 29.37
CA ILE A 206 11.50 45.84 30.20
C ILE A 206 12.77 46.69 30.17
N LEU A 207 13.95 46.08 30.30
CA LEU A 207 15.22 46.78 30.21
C LEU A 207 15.38 47.45 28.83
N PHE A 208 15.08 46.74 27.74
CA PHE A 208 15.12 47.31 26.40
C PHE A 208 14.12 48.45 26.20
N LEU A 209 12.93 48.40 26.82
CA LEU A 209 11.96 49.50 26.79
C LEU A 209 12.44 50.74 27.56
N ILE A 210 13.03 50.57 28.74
CA ILE A 210 13.57 51.67 29.55
C ILE A 210 14.80 52.29 28.87
N TYR A 211 15.71 51.45 28.38
CA TYR A 211 16.95 51.87 27.73
C TYR A 211 16.80 52.05 26.21
N HIS A 212 15.57 52.14 25.69
CA HIS A 212 15.28 52.32 24.26
C HIS A 212 15.95 53.57 23.66
N SER A 213 16.17 54.59 24.48
CA SER A 213 16.84 55.84 24.09
C SER A 213 18.37 55.76 24.08
N THR A 214 18.97 54.64 24.53
CA THR A 214 20.43 54.48 24.52
C THR A 214 20.93 54.16 23.10
N PRO A 215 22.07 54.74 22.67
CA PRO A 215 22.63 54.51 21.33
C PRO A 215 23.02 53.04 21.12
N ILE A 216 23.19 52.27 22.19
CA ILE A 216 23.52 50.84 22.19
C ILE A 216 22.37 50.04 21.55
N VAL A 217 21.12 50.29 21.94
CA VAL A 217 19.95 49.57 21.40
C VAL A 217 19.72 49.92 19.92
N LYS A 218 19.98 51.18 19.52
CA LYS A 218 19.87 51.62 18.12
C LYS A 218 20.97 51.04 17.22
N ALA A 219 22.18 50.85 17.74
CA ALA A 219 23.30 50.33 16.96
C ALA A 219 23.20 48.81 16.71
N VAL A 220 22.62 48.05 17.63
CA VAL A 220 22.54 46.58 17.55
C VAL A 220 21.38 46.10 16.68
N GLY A 221 20.38 46.94 16.38
CA GLY A 221 19.27 46.58 15.48
C GLY A 221 17.94 47.24 15.80
N GLY A 222 17.84 48.03 16.89
CA GLY A 222 16.64 48.77 17.26
C GLY A 222 15.42 47.86 17.36
N TYR A 223 14.48 48.03 16.43
CA TYR A 223 13.23 47.26 16.37
C TYR A 223 13.45 45.75 16.15
N LEU A 224 14.55 45.33 15.51
CA LEU A 224 14.84 43.91 15.28
C LEU A 224 15.04 43.12 16.58
N CYS A 225 15.66 43.72 17.60
CA CYS A 225 15.81 43.10 18.92
C CYS A 225 14.44 42.91 19.61
N PHE A 226 13.51 43.83 19.41
CA PHE A 226 12.14 43.69 19.94
C PHE A 226 11.37 42.55 19.26
N LEU A 227 11.53 42.39 17.94
CA LEU A 227 10.91 41.28 17.21
C LEU A 227 11.47 39.92 17.64
N GLU A 228 12.78 39.84 17.88
CA GLU A 228 13.44 38.63 18.37
C GLU A 228 12.96 38.25 19.78
N LEU A 229 12.90 39.22 20.70
CA LEU A 229 12.34 39.03 22.05
C LEU A 229 10.88 38.57 22.03
N PHE A 230 10.06 39.15 21.15
CA PHE A 230 8.66 38.74 21.00
C PHE A 230 8.54 37.32 20.44
N SER A 231 9.38 36.96 19.47
CA SER A 231 9.43 35.62 18.90
C SER A 231 9.86 34.57 19.93
N LEU A 232 10.87 34.86 20.74
CA LEU A 232 11.31 33.97 21.82
C LEU A 232 10.22 33.80 22.89
N LEU A 233 9.54 34.88 23.27
CA LEU A 233 8.43 34.82 24.22
C LEU A 233 7.26 33.99 23.67
N ALA A 234 6.90 34.19 22.41
CA ALA A 234 5.87 33.39 21.74
C ALA A 234 6.28 31.90 21.68
N CYS A 235 7.54 31.60 21.41
CA CYS A 235 8.06 30.23 21.39
C CYS A 235 7.91 29.55 22.77
N PHE A 236 8.33 30.19 23.85
CA PHE A 236 8.15 29.65 25.20
C PHE A 236 6.67 29.41 25.55
N CYS A 237 5.79 30.35 25.18
CA CYS A 237 4.34 30.17 25.38
C CYS A 237 3.78 28.96 24.60
N LEU A 238 4.20 28.77 23.34
CA LEU A 238 3.77 27.63 22.52
C LEU A 238 4.23 26.29 23.08
N THR A 239 5.46 26.22 23.63
CA THR A 239 5.93 25.00 24.28
C THR A 239 5.07 24.61 25.48
N PHE A 240 4.59 25.58 26.26
CA PHE A 240 3.71 25.30 27.40
C PHE A 240 2.30 24.90 26.97
N SER A 241 1.78 25.45 25.86
CA SER A 241 0.49 25.03 25.29
C SER A 241 0.51 23.60 24.73
N PHE A 242 1.68 23.09 24.36
CA PHE A 242 1.86 21.72 23.88
C PHE A 242 2.04 20.71 25.03
N VAL A 243 2.42 21.18 26.22
CA VAL A 243 2.55 20.37 27.43
C VAL A 243 1.19 20.30 28.12
N GLY A 244 0.36 19.35 27.70
CA GLY A 244 -0.97 19.13 28.26
C GLY A 244 -1.92 18.48 27.27
N ILE A 245 -3.08 18.03 27.78
CA ILE A 245 -4.12 17.35 27.02
C ILE A 245 -4.49 18.20 25.79
N PRO A 246 -4.43 17.67 24.56
CA PRO A 246 -4.74 18.44 23.37
C PRO A 246 -6.17 18.98 23.47
N THR A 247 -6.30 20.30 23.47
CA THR A 247 -7.61 20.97 23.34
C THR A 247 -7.91 21.16 21.84
N ASN A 248 -9.18 21.29 21.45
CA ASN A 248 -9.55 21.43 20.03
C ASN A 248 -8.77 22.53 19.27
N LEU A 249 -8.30 23.56 19.99
CA LEU A 249 -7.51 24.65 19.43
C LEU A 249 -6.04 24.25 19.15
N SER A 250 -5.45 23.33 19.93
CA SER A 250 -4.11 22.82 19.67
C SER A 250 -4.08 21.90 18.44
N TYR A 251 -5.14 21.12 18.20
CA TYR A 251 -5.26 20.28 16.99
C TYR A 251 -5.20 21.12 15.69
N MET A 252 -5.84 22.30 15.71
CA MET A 252 -5.88 23.22 14.58
C MET A 252 -4.53 23.90 14.29
N PHE A 253 -3.71 24.15 15.33
CA PHE A 253 -2.36 24.72 15.15
C PHE A 253 -1.30 23.68 14.73
N ILE A 254 -1.49 22.41 15.10
CA ILE A 254 -0.54 21.32 14.80
C ILE A 254 -0.66 20.84 13.34
N HIS A 255 -1.82 20.99 12.70
CA HIS A 255 -2.07 20.58 11.32
C HIS A 255 -2.68 21.69 10.43
N PRO A 256 -1.89 22.69 10.01
CA PRO A 256 -2.37 23.70 9.05
C PRO A 256 -2.68 23.12 7.65
N GLU A 257 -2.14 21.94 7.32
CA GLU A 257 -2.38 21.20 6.07
C GLU A 257 -3.85 20.75 5.89
N LEU A 258 -4.66 20.66 6.96
CA LEU A 258 -6.06 20.23 6.85
C LEU A 258 -7.02 21.36 6.41
N PHE A 259 -6.55 22.61 6.32
CA PHE A 259 -7.40 23.75 5.95
C PHE A 259 -7.39 24.04 4.43
N ILE A 260 -6.50 23.43 3.64
CA ILE A 260 -6.43 23.63 2.17
C ILE A 260 -7.41 22.73 1.41
N SER A 261 -8.16 21.85 2.09
CA SER A 261 -9.10 20.92 1.44
C SER A 261 -10.57 21.12 1.82
N VAL A 262 -11.01 22.37 2.03
CA VAL A 262 -12.44 22.75 2.01
C VAL A 262 -12.64 23.90 1.03
#